data_AF-A0A1T5AX90-F1
#
_entry.id   AF-A0A1T5AX90-F1
#
_cell.length_a   1.000
_cell.length_b   1.000
_cell.length_c   1.000
_cell.angle_alpha   90.00
_cell.angle_beta   90.00
_cell.angle_gamma   90.00
#
_symmetry.space_group_name_H-M   'P 1'
#
loop_
_entity.id
_entity.type
_entity.pdbx_description
1 polymer ?
#
loop_
_entity_poly.entity_id
_entity_poly.type
_entity_poly.pdbx_seq_one_letter_code
_entity_poly.pdbx_strand_id
1 'polypeptide(L)'
;MSLAPQPVGRRERNKQQKLDRITAAASELFAEHGIEDVTTQQIADKADIGTGTLFLYAKSKGELLLLVQNAHYAEALQRGRADAETISDILDAVMAIVQPIVECNRAQVDNGRTYLREMVFGDPEEPRHSEALSIVAQTEEATAAVLGRRGQAGADNAATMARIVTAIMFLSMAASVNAALSIDDIVRDIRAQVAVLLSR
;
A
#
# COMPACT_ATOMS: atom_id res chain seq x y z
N MET A 1 9.58 36.66 16.37
CA MET A 1 8.27 36.91 15.73
C MET A 1 7.77 35.59 15.17
N SER A 2 6.68 35.06 15.72
CA SER A 2 6.07 33.80 15.30
C SER A 2 5.27 34.04 14.00
N LEU A 3 5.60 33.33 12.93
CA LEU A 3 4.85 33.36 11.68
C LEU A 3 3.59 32.52 11.87
N ALA A 4 2.45 33.16 12.09
CA ALA A 4 1.16 32.48 12.03
C ALA A 4 0.94 31.94 10.59
N PRO A 5 0.48 30.69 10.42
CA PRO A 5 0.24 30.12 9.11
C PRO A 5 -0.80 30.96 8.35
N GLN A 6 -0.44 31.44 7.16
CA GLN A 6 -1.37 32.18 6.31
C GLN A 6 -2.57 31.30 5.92
N PRO A 7 -3.80 31.81 5.98
CA PRO A 7 -4.98 31.03 5.63
C PRO A 7 -4.93 30.58 4.17
N VAL A 8 -5.09 29.27 3.95
CA VAL A 8 -5.07 28.60 2.64
C VAL A 8 -5.99 29.35 1.66
N GLY A 9 -5.46 29.79 0.52
CA GLY A 9 -6.20 30.58 -0.47
C GLY A 9 -7.42 29.85 -1.05
N ARG A 10 -8.43 30.60 -1.52
CA ARG A 10 -9.69 30.05 -2.08
C ARG A 10 -9.44 29.02 -3.20
N ARG A 11 -8.44 29.25 -4.04
CA ARG A 11 -8.05 28.34 -5.13
C ARG A 11 -7.60 26.98 -4.60
N GLU A 12 -6.78 26.97 -3.56
CA GLU A 12 -6.24 25.75 -2.98
C GLU A 12 -7.33 24.96 -2.25
N ARG A 13 -8.22 25.64 -1.52
CA ARG A 13 -9.40 24.99 -0.93
C ARG A 13 -10.30 24.33 -1.98
N ASN A 14 -10.57 25.03 -3.09
CA ASN A 14 -11.38 24.47 -4.18
C ASN A 14 -10.69 23.28 -4.86
N LYS A 15 -9.35 23.29 -4.95
CA LYS A 15 -8.56 22.17 -5.49
C LYS A 15 -8.65 20.96 -4.56
N GLN A 16 -8.48 21.16 -3.26
CA GLN A 16 -8.59 20.09 -2.26
C GLN A 16 -10.00 19.47 -2.26
N GLN A 17 -11.06 20.29 -2.24
CA GLN A 17 -12.44 19.79 -2.29
C GLN A 17 -12.74 18.94 -3.53
N LYS A 18 -12.09 19.23 -4.67
CA LYS A 18 -12.21 18.39 -5.88
C LYS A 18 -11.46 17.08 -5.71
N LEU A 19 -10.24 17.14 -5.19
CA LEU A 19 -9.45 15.94 -4.89
C LEU A 19 -10.21 15.01 -3.93
N ASP A 20 -10.79 15.54 -2.85
CA ASP A 20 -11.55 14.77 -1.88
C ASP A 20 -12.75 14.05 -2.52
N ARG A 21 -13.50 14.75 -3.38
CA ARG A 21 -14.62 14.15 -4.14
C ARG A 21 -14.16 13.06 -5.10
N ILE A 22 -13.05 13.28 -5.82
CA ILE A 22 -12.46 12.29 -6.72
C ILE A 22 -12.06 11.04 -5.93
N THR A 23 -11.31 11.21 -4.84
CA THR A 23 -10.84 10.11 -4.01
C THR A 23 -12.01 9.33 -3.41
N ALA A 24 -13.03 10.01 -2.89
CA ALA A 24 -14.22 9.34 -2.35
C ALA A 24 -14.98 8.54 -3.41
N ALA A 25 -15.25 9.14 -4.58
CA ALA A 25 -15.94 8.48 -5.68
C ALA A 25 -15.17 7.26 -6.21
N ALA A 26 -13.85 7.39 -6.41
CA ALA A 26 -13.00 6.31 -6.86
C ALA A 26 -12.90 5.19 -5.82
N SER A 27 -12.74 5.53 -4.53
CA SER A 27 -12.69 4.57 -3.43
C SER A 27 -13.95 3.70 -3.37
N GLU A 28 -15.13 4.33 -3.43
CA GLU A 28 -16.39 3.61 -3.37
C GLU A 28 -16.57 2.68 -4.58
N LEU A 29 -16.34 3.18 -5.80
CA LEU A 29 -16.50 2.39 -7.02
C LEU A 29 -15.50 1.24 -7.11
N PHE A 30 -14.23 1.48 -6.77
CA PHE A 30 -13.23 0.42 -6.78
C PHE A 30 -13.50 -0.62 -5.70
N ALA A 31 -13.98 -0.24 -4.51
CA ALA A 31 -14.34 -1.20 -3.48
C ALA A 31 -15.55 -2.07 -3.88
N GLU A 32 -16.55 -1.50 -4.53
CA GLU A 32 -17.78 -2.21 -4.90
C GLU A 32 -17.59 -3.12 -6.13
N HIS A 33 -16.87 -2.65 -7.15
CA HIS A 33 -16.82 -3.32 -8.45
C HIS A 33 -15.43 -3.85 -8.82
N GLY A 34 -14.38 -3.46 -8.09
CA GLY A 34 -13.00 -3.70 -8.52
C GLY A 34 -12.60 -2.79 -9.69
N ILE A 35 -11.30 -2.58 -9.85
CA ILE A 35 -10.76 -1.64 -10.84
C ILE A 35 -11.09 -2.02 -12.27
N GLU A 36 -11.15 -3.31 -12.61
CA GLU A 36 -11.38 -3.77 -13.98
C GLU A 36 -12.74 -3.30 -14.51
N ASP A 37 -13.78 -3.36 -13.67
CA ASP A 37 -15.17 -3.03 -14.02
C ASP A 37 -15.53 -1.55 -13.84
N VAL A 38 -14.57 -0.71 -13.43
CA VAL A 38 -14.76 0.73 -13.25
C VAL A 38 -14.08 1.53 -14.37
N THR A 39 -14.83 2.49 -14.93
CA THR A 39 -14.34 3.46 -15.91
C THR A 39 -14.04 4.82 -15.26
N THR A 40 -13.13 5.59 -15.87
CA THR A 40 -12.84 6.97 -15.43
C THR A 40 -14.03 7.91 -15.63
N GLN A 41 -14.94 7.60 -16.57
CA GLN A 41 -16.19 8.34 -16.77
C GLN A 41 -17.13 8.17 -15.58
N GLN A 42 -17.35 6.93 -15.11
CA GLN A 42 -18.19 6.67 -13.92
C GLN A 42 -17.66 7.39 -12.68
N ILE A 43 -16.35 7.43 -12.49
CA ILE A 43 -15.72 8.17 -11.38
C ILE A 43 -15.95 9.68 -11.54
N ALA A 44 -15.77 10.23 -12.74
CA ALA A 44 -15.97 11.65 -13.00
C ALA A 44 -17.44 12.07 -12.76
N ASP A 45 -18.38 11.26 -13.24
CA ASP A 45 -19.81 11.49 -13.05
C ASP A 45 -20.19 11.45 -11.56
N LYS A 46 -19.69 10.44 -10.82
CA LYS A 46 -19.94 10.31 -9.38
C LYS A 46 -19.31 11.45 -8.57
N ALA A 47 -18.14 11.95 -8.99
CA ALA A 47 -17.47 13.08 -8.34
C ALA A 47 -18.05 14.46 -8.74
N ASP A 48 -19.02 14.50 -9.67
CA ASP A 48 -19.59 15.72 -10.26
C ASP A 48 -18.51 16.64 -10.86
N ILE A 49 -17.71 16.07 -11.78
CA ILE A 49 -16.69 16.77 -12.56
C ILE A 49 -16.62 16.23 -14.00
N GLY A 50 -16.01 16.98 -14.91
CA GLY A 50 -15.66 16.46 -16.23
C GLY A 50 -14.45 15.52 -16.18
N THR A 51 -14.41 14.51 -17.06
CA THR A 51 -13.26 13.59 -17.22
C THR A 51 -11.94 14.32 -17.50
N GLY A 52 -11.97 15.39 -18.31
CA GLY A 52 -10.79 16.23 -18.53
C GLY A 52 -10.27 16.89 -17.24
N THR A 53 -11.15 17.18 -16.27
CA THR A 53 -10.75 17.67 -14.94
C THR A 53 -10.15 16.55 -14.10
N LEU A 54 -10.72 15.34 -14.15
CA LEU A 54 -10.19 14.16 -13.45
C LEU A 54 -8.72 13.89 -13.83
N PHE A 55 -8.40 13.96 -15.14
CA PHE A 55 -7.04 13.75 -15.64
C PHE A 55 -6.01 14.81 -15.20
N LEU A 56 -6.45 15.95 -14.65
CA LEU A 56 -5.54 16.91 -14.01
C LEU A 56 -5.06 16.46 -12.63
N TYR A 57 -5.75 15.49 -12.01
CA TYR A 57 -5.42 14.96 -10.68
C TYR A 57 -4.77 13.58 -10.75
N ALA A 58 -5.12 12.76 -11.75
CA ALA A 58 -4.54 11.45 -11.98
C ALA A 58 -4.55 11.12 -13.48
N LYS A 59 -3.37 10.87 -14.05
CA LYS A 59 -3.19 10.72 -15.51
C LYS A 59 -3.77 9.42 -16.06
N SER A 60 -3.95 8.41 -15.21
CA SER A 60 -4.41 7.08 -15.59
C SER A 60 -5.37 6.50 -14.53
N LYS A 61 -6.08 5.43 -14.89
CA LYS A 61 -6.88 4.65 -13.92
C LYS A 61 -5.98 4.00 -12.85
N GLY A 62 -4.75 3.63 -13.21
CA GLY A 62 -3.72 3.15 -12.28
C GLY A 62 -3.35 4.22 -11.26
N GLU A 63 -3.07 5.46 -11.69
CA GLU A 63 -2.79 6.58 -10.78
C GLU A 63 -3.97 6.91 -9.86
N LEU A 64 -5.22 6.77 -10.33
CA LEU A 64 -6.40 6.89 -9.47
C LEU A 64 -6.46 5.78 -8.42
N LEU A 65 -6.10 4.56 -8.78
CA LEU A 65 -6.03 3.45 -7.83
C LEU A 65 -4.95 3.70 -6.78
N LEU A 66 -3.74 4.12 -7.20
CA LEU A 66 -2.65 4.46 -6.29
C LEU A 66 -3.05 5.61 -5.36
N LEU A 67 -3.68 6.66 -5.88
CA LEU A 67 -4.21 7.79 -5.09
C LEU A 67 -5.12 7.32 -3.94
N VAL A 68 -6.00 6.36 -4.20
CA VAL A 68 -6.93 5.82 -3.20
C VAL A 68 -6.20 4.87 -2.23
N GLN A 69 -5.42 3.94 -2.77
CA GLN A 69 -4.87 2.82 -2.00
C GLN A 69 -3.67 3.22 -1.13
N ASN A 70 -2.86 4.20 -1.54
CA ASN A 70 -1.65 4.59 -0.81
C ASN A 70 -1.93 4.96 0.65
N ALA A 71 -3.03 5.68 0.92
CA ALA A 71 -3.42 6.02 2.29
C ALA A 71 -3.74 4.77 3.12
N HIS A 72 -4.44 3.79 2.56
CA HIS A 72 -4.77 2.54 3.24
C HIS A 72 -3.54 1.68 3.53
N TYR A 73 -2.61 1.57 2.58
CA TYR A 73 -1.34 0.85 2.81
C TYR A 73 -0.45 1.57 3.83
N ALA A 74 -0.39 2.90 3.79
CA ALA A 74 0.35 3.67 4.79
C ALA A 74 -0.23 3.46 6.20
N GLU A 75 -1.56 3.50 6.35
CA GLU A 75 -2.23 3.22 7.62
C GLU A 75 -2.00 1.77 8.10
N ALA A 76 -2.09 0.79 7.21
CA ALA A 76 -1.80 -0.61 7.52
C ALA A 76 -0.36 -0.79 8.03
N LEU A 77 0.61 -0.14 7.37
CA LEU A 77 2.01 -0.15 7.81
C LEU A 77 2.18 0.51 9.18
N GLN A 78 1.54 1.65 9.44
CA GLN A 78 1.64 2.32 10.73
C GLN A 78 1.08 1.46 11.87
N ARG A 79 -0.08 0.82 11.66
CA ARG A 79 -0.66 -0.12 12.64
C ARG A 79 0.29 -1.29 12.90
N GLY A 80 0.78 -1.94 11.84
CA GLY A 80 1.68 -3.08 11.97
C GLY A 80 3.01 -2.74 12.64
N ARG A 81 3.56 -1.54 12.38
CA ARG A 81 4.74 -1.01 13.09
C ARG A 81 4.50 -0.90 14.59
N ALA A 82 3.39 -0.26 14.98
CA ALA A 82 3.04 -0.08 16.39
C ALA A 82 2.85 -1.43 17.11
N ASP A 83 2.16 -2.39 16.48
CA ASP A 83 1.96 -3.71 17.04
C ASP A 83 3.30 -4.46 17.22
N ALA A 84 4.16 -4.41 16.20
CA ALA A 84 5.47 -5.07 16.21
C ALA A 84 6.43 -4.54 17.29
N GLU A 85 6.29 -3.30 17.76
CA GLU A 85 7.09 -2.76 18.88
C GLU A 85 6.81 -3.48 20.21
N THR A 86 5.60 -3.99 20.39
CA THR A 86 5.17 -4.65 21.63
C THR A 86 5.46 -6.16 21.65
N ILE A 87 5.90 -6.71 20.52
CA ILE A 87 6.10 -8.15 20.33
C ILE A 87 7.59 -8.49 20.40
N SER A 88 7.93 -9.41 21.31
CA SER A 88 9.32 -9.86 21.52
C SER A 88 9.77 -10.96 20.56
N ASP A 89 8.86 -11.88 20.18
CA ASP A 89 9.18 -12.90 19.18
C ASP A 89 9.35 -12.27 17.80
N ILE A 90 10.46 -12.59 17.12
CA ILE A 90 10.83 -11.94 15.87
C ILE A 90 9.89 -12.33 14.72
N LEU A 91 9.47 -13.60 14.66
CA LEU A 91 8.56 -14.05 13.62
C LEU A 91 7.20 -13.36 13.81
N ASP A 92 6.69 -13.34 15.04
CA ASP A 92 5.42 -12.67 15.34
C ASP A 92 5.49 -11.17 15.10
N ALA A 93 6.60 -10.51 15.45
CA ALA A 93 6.78 -9.08 15.18
C ALA A 93 6.88 -8.77 13.68
N VAL A 94 7.53 -9.61 12.88
CA VAL A 94 7.51 -9.47 11.41
C VAL A 94 6.08 -9.67 10.90
N MET A 95 5.39 -10.71 11.36
CA MET A 95 4.02 -10.99 10.91
C MET A 95 3.03 -9.91 11.31
N ALA A 96 3.26 -9.18 12.42
CA ALA A 96 2.47 -8.02 12.80
C ALA A 96 2.57 -6.86 11.80
N ILE A 97 3.68 -6.72 11.08
CA ILE A 97 3.82 -5.77 9.96
C ILE A 97 3.16 -6.33 8.69
N VAL A 98 3.40 -7.61 8.40
CA VAL A 98 2.95 -8.26 7.16
C VAL A 98 1.43 -8.36 7.07
N GLN A 99 0.77 -8.81 8.14
CA GLN A 99 -0.63 -9.18 8.10
C GLN A 99 -1.56 -8.01 7.73
N PRO A 100 -1.46 -6.81 8.33
CA PRO A 100 -2.28 -5.65 7.94
C PRO A 100 -2.12 -5.25 6.47
N ILE A 101 -0.92 -5.44 5.90
CA ILE A 101 -0.64 -5.15 4.48
C ILE A 101 -1.34 -6.18 3.58
N VAL A 102 -1.31 -7.46 3.95
CA VAL A 102 -2.04 -8.52 3.24
C VAL A 102 -3.54 -8.28 3.31
N GLU A 103 -4.08 -7.96 4.49
CA GLU A 103 -5.49 -7.61 4.68
C GLU A 103 -5.90 -6.42 3.80
N CYS A 104 -5.10 -5.35 3.80
CA CYS A 104 -5.32 -4.18 2.96
C CYS A 104 -5.32 -4.54 1.46
N ASN A 105 -4.33 -5.32 1.00
CA ASN A 105 -4.24 -5.77 -0.39
C ASN A 105 -5.46 -6.60 -0.80
N ARG A 106 -5.93 -7.47 0.09
CA ARG A 106 -6.96 -8.47 -0.19
C ARG A 106 -8.38 -7.98 0.07
N ALA A 107 -8.57 -6.78 0.60
CA ALA A 107 -9.89 -6.16 0.79
C ALA A 107 -10.72 -6.17 -0.50
N GLN A 108 -10.06 -5.96 -1.64
CA GLN A 108 -10.58 -6.32 -2.96
C GLN A 108 -9.41 -6.83 -3.82
N VAL A 109 -9.47 -8.09 -4.24
CA VAL A 109 -8.34 -8.83 -4.83
C VAL A 109 -7.81 -8.22 -6.13
N ASP A 110 -8.69 -7.73 -7.00
CA ASP A 110 -8.28 -7.19 -8.30
C ASP A 110 -7.61 -5.82 -8.16
N ASN A 111 -8.11 -4.99 -7.23
CA ASN A 111 -7.47 -3.74 -6.82
C ASN A 111 -6.09 -4.01 -6.22
N GLY A 112 -5.99 -4.97 -5.30
CA GLY A 112 -4.72 -5.35 -4.68
C GLY A 112 -3.68 -5.82 -5.71
N ARG A 113 -4.08 -6.70 -6.63
CA ARG A 113 -3.20 -7.21 -7.69
C ARG A 113 -2.82 -6.12 -8.69
N THR A 114 -3.75 -5.25 -9.06
CA THR A 114 -3.47 -4.14 -9.97
C THR A 114 -2.54 -3.13 -9.33
N TYR A 115 -2.71 -2.83 -8.04
CA TYR A 115 -1.81 -1.97 -7.28
C TYR A 115 -0.36 -2.48 -7.31
N LEU A 116 -0.15 -3.78 -7.06
CA LEU A 116 1.16 -4.41 -7.15
C LEU A 116 1.72 -4.40 -8.59
N ARG A 117 0.86 -4.55 -9.60
CA ARG A 117 1.27 -4.44 -11.01
C ARG A 117 1.72 -3.03 -11.36
N GLU A 118 1.01 -1.99 -10.91
CA GLU A 118 1.42 -0.60 -11.12
C GLU A 118 2.78 -0.33 -10.46
N MET A 119 3.07 -0.89 -9.28
CA MET A 119 4.40 -0.74 -8.67
C MET A 119 5.55 -1.25 -9.54
N VAL A 120 5.33 -2.34 -10.31
CA VAL A 120 6.38 -2.97 -11.13
C VAL A 120 6.47 -2.37 -12.52
N PHE A 121 5.35 -2.01 -13.13
CA PHE A 121 5.27 -1.64 -14.55
C PHE A 121 4.77 -0.21 -14.80
N GLY A 122 4.39 0.53 -13.76
CA GLY A 122 3.93 1.91 -13.84
C GLY A 122 5.05 2.91 -14.09
N ASP A 123 4.67 4.17 -14.33
CA ASP A 123 5.60 5.27 -14.60
C ASP A 123 6.18 5.83 -13.29
N PRO A 124 7.49 5.73 -13.05
CA PRO A 124 8.12 6.21 -11.82
C PRO A 124 8.13 7.74 -11.68
N GLU A 125 7.86 8.49 -12.75
CA GLU A 125 7.74 9.95 -12.68
C GLU A 125 6.36 10.41 -12.16
N GLU A 126 5.41 9.49 -12.04
CA GLU A 126 4.09 9.81 -11.51
C GLU A 126 4.11 9.89 -9.97
N PRO A 127 3.44 10.91 -9.38
CA PRO A 127 3.58 11.18 -7.95
C PRO A 127 2.99 10.08 -7.08
N ARG A 128 1.91 9.40 -7.51
CA ARG A 128 1.29 8.34 -6.70
C ARG A 128 2.06 7.03 -6.80
N HIS A 129 2.70 6.78 -7.93
CA HIS A 129 3.70 5.71 -8.06
C HIS A 129 4.87 5.91 -7.09
N SER A 130 5.47 7.09 -7.08
CA SER A 130 6.58 7.42 -6.15
C SER A 130 6.18 7.24 -4.68
N GLU A 131 4.97 7.65 -4.31
CA GLU A 131 4.40 7.46 -2.97
C GLU A 131 4.22 5.96 -2.64
N ALA A 132 3.71 5.16 -3.59
CA ALA A 132 3.56 3.72 -3.42
C ALA A 132 4.92 3.02 -3.19
N LEU A 133 5.95 3.38 -3.96
CA LEU A 133 7.31 2.87 -3.78
C LEU A 133 7.91 3.27 -2.42
N SER A 134 7.61 4.48 -1.94
CA SER A 134 8.02 4.92 -0.61
C SER A 134 7.41 4.05 0.49
N ILE A 135 6.14 3.66 0.37
CA ILE A 135 5.47 2.77 1.33
C ILE A 135 6.13 1.38 1.34
N VAL A 136 6.51 0.85 0.17
CA VAL A 136 7.26 -0.42 0.07
C VAL A 136 8.62 -0.31 0.78
N ALA A 137 9.37 0.77 0.51
CA ALA A 137 10.66 1.00 1.16
C ALA A 137 10.52 1.13 2.69
N GLN A 138 9.49 1.83 3.17
CA GLN A 138 9.18 1.94 4.59
C GLN A 138 8.76 0.60 5.21
N THR A 139 8.09 -0.27 4.45
CA THR A 139 7.76 -1.63 4.90
C THR A 139 9.01 -2.49 5.05
N GLU A 140 9.93 -2.42 4.08
CA GLU A 140 11.22 -3.11 4.14
C GLU A 140 12.05 -2.61 5.32
N GLU A 141 12.13 -1.30 5.55
CA GLU A 141 12.83 -0.70 6.69
C GLU A 141 12.26 -1.16 8.03
N ALA A 142 10.93 -1.15 8.19
CA ALA A 142 10.28 -1.60 9.41
C ALA A 142 10.55 -3.08 9.70
N THR A 143 10.50 -3.90 8.67
CA THR A 143 10.82 -5.33 8.75
C THR A 143 12.29 -5.54 9.12
N ALA A 144 13.20 -4.79 8.50
CA ALA A 144 14.63 -4.83 8.81
C ALA A 144 14.91 -4.43 10.27
N ALA A 145 14.22 -3.40 10.78
CA ALA A 145 14.34 -2.97 12.17
C ALA A 145 13.91 -4.07 13.15
N VAL A 146 12.84 -4.81 12.86
CA VAL A 146 12.42 -5.97 13.65
C VAL A 146 13.48 -7.08 13.59
N LEU A 147 13.97 -7.41 12.41
CA LEU A 147 14.96 -8.48 12.19
C LEU A 147 16.30 -8.18 12.88
N GLY A 148 16.71 -6.91 12.92
CA GLY A 148 17.91 -6.43 13.58
C GLY A 148 17.91 -6.60 15.11
N ARG A 149 16.74 -6.85 15.73
CA ARG A 149 16.65 -7.13 17.19
C ARG A 149 17.36 -8.43 17.60
N ARG A 150 17.70 -9.31 16.64
CA ARG A 150 18.41 -10.59 16.87
C ARG A 150 19.89 -10.46 17.31
N GLY A 151 20.40 -9.24 17.48
CA GLY A 151 21.79 -8.97 17.82
C GLY A 151 22.67 -8.73 16.59
N GLN A 152 23.97 -8.50 16.81
CA GLN A 152 24.91 -8.03 15.77
C GLN A 152 24.95 -8.89 14.51
N ALA A 153 24.92 -10.22 14.61
CA ALA A 153 24.89 -11.11 13.45
C ALA A 153 23.57 -11.04 12.65
N GLY A 154 22.45 -10.67 13.31
CA GLY A 154 21.17 -10.43 12.66
C GLY A 154 21.11 -9.07 11.95
N ALA A 155 21.81 -8.07 12.47
CA ALA A 155 21.85 -6.72 11.91
C ALA A 155 22.52 -6.69 10.52
N ASP A 156 23.60 -7.45 10.33
CA ASP A 156 24.36 -7.49 9.07
C ASP A 156 23.50 -7.98 7.88
N ASN A 157 22.56 -8.88 8.14
CA ASN A 157 21.68 -9.46 7.12
C ASN A 157 20.24 -8.92 7.14
N ALA A 158 19.88 -8.07 8.11
CA ALA A 158 18.50 -7.64 8.35
C ALA A 158 17.84 -7.01 7.11
N ALA A 159 18.56 -6.13 6.41
CA ALA A 159 18.05 -5.50 5.18
C ALA A 159 17.81 -6.52 4.06
N THR A 160 18.73 -7.48 3.89
CA THR A 160 18.59 -8.55 2.88
C THR A 160 17.42 -9.47 3.22
N MET A 161 17.30 -9.87 4.49
CA MET A 161 16.19 -10.68 4.95
C MET A 161 14.85 -9.95 4.80
N ALA A 162 14.79 -8.66 5.13
CA ALA A 162 13.59 -7.84 4.94
C ALA A 162 13.17 -7.78 3.46
N ARG A 163 14.13 -7.60 2.54
CA ARG A 163 13.86 -7.66 1.11
C ARG A 163 13.30 -9.01 0.66
N ILE A 164 13.80 -10.11 1.21
CA ILE A 164 13.27 -11.46 0.95
C ILE A 164 11.82 -11.57 1.46
N VAL A 165 11.53 -11.08 2.67
CA VAL A 165 10.15 -11.05 3.20
C VAL A 165 9.23 -10.23 2.28
N THR A 166 9.66 -9.04 1.85
CA THR A 166 8.90 -8.20 0.91
C THR A 166 8.67 -8.92 -0.42
N ALA A 167 9.66 -9.63 -0.95
CA ALA A 167 9.53 -10.41 -2.18
C ALA A 167 8.55 -11.59 -2.04
N ILE A 168 8.58 -12.29 -0.91
CA ILE A 168 7.62 -13.36 -0.57
C ILE A 168 6.21 -12.77 -0.54
N MET A 169 5.99 -11.68 0.22
CA MET A 169 4.69 -11.00 0.27
C MET A 169 4.20 -10.60 -1.11
N PHE A 170 5.06 -9.93 -1.89
CA PHE A 170 4.72 -9.43 -3.22
C PHE A 170 4.26 -10.57 -4.12
N LEU A 171 5.04 -11.66 -4.19
CA LEU A 171 4.70 -12.81 -5.03
C LEU A 171 3.43 -13.51 -4.55
N SER A 172 3.29 -13.73 -3.23
CA SER A 172 2.11 -14.37 -2.65
C SER A 172 0.82 -13.60 -2.94
N MET A 173 0.88 -12.26 -2.98
CA MET A 173 -0.28 -11.41 -3.27
C MET A 173 -0.52 -11.17 -4.77
N ALA A 174 0.52 -11.01 -5.59
CA ALA A 174 0.39 -10.66 -7.00
C ALA A 174 0.06 -11.85 -7.92
N ALA A 175 0.56 -13.04 -7.59
CA ALA A 175 0.46 -14.21 -8.45
C ALA A 175 -0.99 -14.62 -8.71
N SER A 176 -1.37 -14.78 -9.99
CA SER A 176 -2.74 -15.14 -10.38
C SER A 176 -3.20 -16.49 -9.81
N VAL A 177 -2.27 -17.43 -9.63
CA VAL A 177 -2.54 -18.74 -9.01
C VAL A 177 -3.05 -18.62 -7.58
N ASN A 178 -2.76 -17.50 -6.91
CA ASN A 178 -3.14 -17.23 -5.52
C ASN A 178 -4.41 -16.36 -5.39
N ALA A 179 -5.05 -15.98 -6.51
CA ALA A 179 -6.17 -15.03 -6.49
C ALA A 179 -7.39 -15.55 -5.71
N ALA A 180 -7.60 -16.87 -5.69
CA ALA A 180 -8.71 -17.51 -4.97
C ALA A 180 -8.38 -17.84 -3.50
N LEU A 181 -7.13 -17.62 -3.06
CA LEU A 181 -6.72 -17.94 -1.68
C LEU A 181 -7.28 -16.90 -0.70
N SER A 182 -7.70 -17.36 0.47
CA SER A 182 -8.13 -16.47 1.55
C SER A 182 -6.96 -15.65 2.12
N ILE A 183 -7.27 -14.61 2.90
CA ILE A 183 -6.27 -13.85 3.67
C ILE A 183 -5.47 -14.80 4.57
N ASP A 184 -6.16 -15.67 5.30
CA ASP A 184 -5.55 -16.63 6.22
C ASP A 184 -4.60 -17.59 5.51
N ASP A 185 -4.94 -18.06 4.31
CA ASP A 185 -4.07 -18.96 3.55
C ASP A 185 -2.78 -18.26 3.11
N ILE A 186 -2.87 -17.00 2.68
CA ILE A 186 -1.68 -16.21 2.33
C ILE A 186 -0.84 -15.89 3.54
N VAL A 187 -1.45 -15.42 4.64
CA VAL A 187 -0.72 -15.09 5.86
C VAL A 187 -0.02 -16.35 6.40
N ARG A 188 -0.68 -17.51 6.36
CA ARG A 188 -0.10 -18.80 6.75
C ARG A 188 1.08 -19.20 5.86
N ASP A 189 0.94 -19.07 4.55
CA ASP A 189 2.01 -19.36 3.60
C ASP A 189 3.23 -18.45 3.79
N ILE A 190 3.01 -17.13 3.87
CA ILE A 190 4.08 -16.16 4.15
C ILE A 190 4.76 -16.48 5.48
N ARG A 191 3.98 -16.71 6.55
CA ARG A 191 4.52 -17.05 7.87
C ARG A 191 5.41 -18.30 7.82
N ALA A 192 5.01 -19.33 7.09
CA ALA A 192 5.81 -20.56 6.94
C ALA A 192 7.15 -20.27 6.23
N GLN A 193 7.14 -19.48 5.16
CA GLN A 193 8.36 -19.10 4.44
C GLN A 193 9.30 -18.22 5.29
N VAL A 194 8.73 -17.25 6.02
CA VAL A 194 9.50 -16.39 6.94
C VAL A 194 10.09 -17.21 8.10
N ALA A 195 9.35 -18.18 8.65
CA ALA A 195 9.87 -19.06 9.69
C ALA A 195 11.09 -19.86 9.21
N VAL A 196 11.08 -20.36 7.96
CA VAL A 196 12.24 -21.03 7.35
C VAL A 196 13.40 -20.06 7.18
N LEU A 197 13.15 -18.83 6.69
CA LEU A 197 14.17 -17.79 6.57
C LEU A 197 14.84 -17.48 7.92
N LEU A 198 14.06 -17.46 9.00
CA LEU A 198 14.51 -17.16 10.36
C LEU A 198 15.18 -18.33 11.08
N SER A 199 15.07 -19.55 10.55
CA SER A 199 15.71 -20.75 11.11
C SER A 199 17.18 -20.91 10.72
N ARG A 200 17.67 -20.06 9.80
CA ARG A 200 19.08 -19.97 9.39
C ARG A 200 19.80 -18.88 10.18
#